data_AF-A0A8D2JBK7-F1
#
_entry.id   AF-A0A8D2JBK7-F1
#
_cell.length_a   1.000
_cell.length_b   1.000
_cell.length_c   1.000
_cell.angle_alpha   90.00
_cell.angle_beta   90.00
_cell.angle_gamma   90.00
#
_symmetry.space_group_name_H-M   'P 1'
#
loop_
_entity.id
_entity.type
_entity.pdbx_description
1 polymer ?
#
loop_
_entity_poly.entity_id
_entity_poly.type
_entity_poly.pdbx_seq_one_letter_code
_entity_poly.pdbx_strand_id
1 'polypeptide(L)'
;MSPLARHVCYFLDYGALSLYSLGCAFTYSAYALPDRWVNGPLHRCFVPVATFNSFVCTSLSCYSRFLELECPSTSKILRTTAFLWVRHPGHDCAWNDSVAGYFYHLFFAALTGFLFASHLPERLAPGRFDFIGHSHQLFHVCAVLGTHFQLEAVLGDMRARRAWLSARAPAAAAAHTFAVLGAALLGNLALIGLFAAALVRAPSASLILQSSLPEAERPKDK
;
A
#
# COMPACT_ATOMS: atom_id res chain seq x y z
N MET A 1 -0.67 12.09 22.28
CA MET A 1 -0.78 10.64 21.99
C MET A 1 0.33 9.91 22.72
N SER A 2 0.05 8.73 23.29
CA SER A 2 1.12 7.92 23.92
C SER A 2 2.07 7.35 22.85
N PRO A 3 3.34 7.09 23.19
CA PRO A 3 4.29 6.48 22.26
C PRO A 3 3.81 5.13 21.71
N LEU A 4 3.18 4.30 22.55
CA LEU A 4 2.59 3.02 22.13
C LEU A 4 1.50 3.23 21.06
N ALA A 5 0.58 4.17 21.29
CA ALA A 5 -0.49 4.46 20.33
C ALA A 5 0.08 4.90 18.97
N ARG A 6 1.17 5.69 18.96
CA ARG A 6 1.84 6.12 17.73
C ARG A 6 2.35 4.93 16.90
N HIS A 7 2.98 3.95 17.55
CA HIS A 7 3.50 2.76 16.87
C HIS A 7 2.38 1.86 16.34
N VAL A 8 1.30 1.69 17.10
CA VAL A 8 0.13 0.93 16.64
C VAL A 8 -0.54 1.62 15.46
N CYS A 9 -0.70 2.95 15.50
CA CYS A 9 -1.22 3.72 14.36
C CYS A 9 -0.31 3.59 13.13
N TYR A 10 1.01 3.58 13.31
CA TYR A 10 1.95 3.32 12.21
C TYR A 10 1.74 1.92 11.59
N PHE A 11 1.59 0.86 12.40
CA PHE A 11 1.32 -0.47 11.87
C PHE A 11 -0.01 -0.55 11.11
N LEU A 12 -1.04 0.13 11.63
CA LEU A 12 -2.35 0.20 10.97
C LEU A 12 -2.28 0.95 9.64
N ASP A 13 -1.55 2.07 9.56
CA ASP A 13 -1.39 2.88 8.35
C ASP A 13 -0.73 2.08 7.20
N TYR A 14 0.41 1.45 7.48
CA TYR A 14 1.10 0.62 6.47
C TYR A 14 0.36 -0.67 6.13
N GLY A 15 -0.32 -1.27 7.12
CA GLY A 15 -1.21 -2.41 6.88
C GLY A 15 -2.36 -2.04 5.95
N ALA A 16 -2.99 -0.89 6.17
CA ALA A 16 -4.04 -0.36 5.30
C ALA A 16 -3.52 -0.10 3.87
N LEU A 17 -2.32 0.46 3.71
CA LEU A 17 -1.70 0.65 2.40
C LEU A 17 -1.48 -0.68 1.65
N SER A 18 -1.09 -1.74 2.37
CA SER A 18 -0.95 -3.09 1.76
C SER A 18 -2.30 -3.67 1.30
N LEU A 19 -3.35 -3.48 2.10
CA LEU A 19 -4.72 -3.94 1.79
C LEU A 19 -5.32 -3.13 0.65
N TYR A 20 -5.02 -1.83 0.58
CA TYR A 20 -5.36 -0.98 -0.56
C TYR A 20 -4.74 -1.52 -1.86
N SER A 21 -3.44 -1.86 -1.85
CA SER A 21 -2.76 -2.46 -3.00
C SER A 21 -3.39 -3.81 -3.40
N LEU A 22 -3.77 -4.64 -2.43
CA LEU A 22 -4.51 -5.87 -2.69
C LEU A 22 -5.87 -5.60 -3.35
N GLY A 23 -6.63 -4.60 -2.89
CA GLY A 23 -7.89 -4.18 -3.51
C GLY A 23 -7.72 -3.72 -4.96
N CYS A 24 -6.64 -3.01 -5.25
CA CYS A 24 -6.23 -2.64 -6.61
C CYS A 24 -5.97 -3.88 -7.48
N ALA A 25 -5.32 -4.90 -6.93
CA ALA A 25 -5.07 -6.15 -7.64
C ALA A 25 -6.37 -6.91 -7.96
N PHE A 26 -7.32 -6.98 -7.02
CA PHE A 26 -8.63 -7.60 -7.27
C PHE A 26 -9.39 -6.92 -8.41
N THR A 27 -9.51 -5.59 -8.35
CA THR A 27 -10.25 -4.83 -9.37
C THR A 27 -9.58 -4.93 -10.74
N TYR A 28 -8.25 -4.88 -10.79
CA TYR A 28 -7.50 -5.11 -12.01
C TYR A 28 -7.73 -6.52 -12.58
N SER A 29 -7.61 -7.56 -11.75
CA SER A 29 -7.82 -8.95 -12.16
C SER A 29 -9.22 -9.20 -12.71
N ALA A 30 -10.23 -8.59 -12.08
CA ALA A 30 -11.62 -8.79 -12.43
C ALA A 30 -12.05 -8.05 -13.71
N TYR A 31 -11.57 -6.83 -13.92
CA TYR A 31 -12.15 -5.92 -14.93
C TYR A 31 -11.17 -5.42 -15.99
N ALA A 32 -9.87 -5.35 -15.69
CA ALA A 32 -8.86 -4.70 -16.55
C ALA A 32 -7.78 -5.67 -17.09
N LEU A 33 -7.85 -6.95 -16.70
CA LEU A 33 -6.94 -7.97 -17.19
C LEU A 33 -7.16 -8.21 -18.70
N PRO A 34 -6.10 -8.27 -19.54
CA PRO A 34 -6.24 -8.52 -20.97
C PRO A 34 -6.96 -9.83 -21.27
N ASP A 35 -7.79 -9.84 -22.32
CA ASP A 35 -8.65 -10.98 -22.69
C ASP A 35 -7.89 -12.31 -22.80
N ARG A 36 -6.67 -12.28 -23.37
CA ARG A 36 -5.80 -13.45 -23.52
C ARG A 36 -5.36 -14.10 -22.21
N TRP A 37 -5.40 -13.37 -21.10
CA TRP A 37 -4.96 -13.86 -19.80
C TRP A 37 -6.13 -14.31 -18.93
N VAL A 38 -7.35 -13.88 -19.24
CA VAL A 38 -8.55 -14.30 -18.53
C VAL A 38 -8.67 -15.83 -18.59
N ASN A 39 -8.92 -16.43 -17.43
CA ASN A 39 -8.97 -17.88 -17.19
C ASN A 39 -7.65 -18.66 -17.39
N GLY A 40 -6.56 -17.99 -17.78
CA GLY A 40 -5.22 -18.57 -17.87
C GLY A 40 -4.52 -18.75 -16.51
N PRO A 41 -3.33 -19.37 -16.50
CA PRO A 41 -2.56 -19.59 -15.27
C PRO A 41 -2.17 -18.29 -14.58
N LEU A 42 -1.82 -17.24 -15.34
CA LEU A 42 -1.49 -15.92 -14.80
C LEU A 42 -2.67 -15.32 -14.04
N HIS A 43 -3.89 -15.43 -14.56
CA HIS A 43 -5.09 -14.94 -13.86
C HIS A 43 -5.31 -15.66 -12.52
N ARG A 44 -5.10 -16.98 -12.48
CA ARG A 44 -5.29 -17.78 -11.26
C ARG A 44 -4.24 -17.49 -10.20
N CYS A 45 -3.00 -17.19 -10.60
CA CYS A 45 -1.92 -16.90 -9.66
C CYS A 45 -1.88 -15.44 -9.21
N PHE A 46 -2.46 -14.50 -9.97
CA PHE A 46 -2.32 -13.07 -9.73
C PHE A 46 -2.82 -12.64 -8.33
N VAL A 47 -4.05 -12.99 -7.98
CA VAL A 47 -4.63 -12.64 -6.67
C VAL A 47 -3.90 -13.35 -5.51
N PRO A 48 -3.62 -14.66 -5.55
CA PRO A 48 -2.81 -15.32 -4.52
C PRO A 48 -1.44 -14.67 -4.28
N VAL A 49 -0.73 -14.31 -5.36
CA VAL A 49 0.57 -13.63 -5.27
C VAL A 49 0.40 -12.23 -4.66
N ALA A 50 -0.63 -11.47 -5.04
CA ALA A 50 -0.92 -10.17 -4.44
C ALA A 50 -1.26 -10.27 -2.95
N THR A 51 -2.02 -11.30 -2.54
CA THR A 51 -2.34 -11.56 -1.13
C THR A 51 -1.08 -11.90 -0.33
N PHE A 52 -0.22 -12.77 -0.86
CA PHE A 52 1.07 -13.06 -0.24
C PHE A 52 1.93 -11.80 -0.12
N ASN A 53 2.01 -11.00 -1.19
CA ASN A 53 2.74 -9.73 -1.17
C ASN A 53 2.20 -8.77 -0.10
N SER A 54 0.88 -8.70 0.11
CA SER A 54 0.28 -7.89 1.19
C SER A 54 0.80 -8.32 2.57
N PHE A 55 0.83 -9.61 2.87
CA PHE A 55 1.36 -10.09 4.16
C PHE A 55 2.86 -9.79 4.32
N VAL A 56 3.64 -9.95 3.25
CA VAL A 56 5.06 -9.57 3.24
C VAL A 56 5.22 -8.07 3.48
N CYS A 57 4.47 -7.23 2.76
CA CYS A 57 4.52 -5.77 2.93
C CYS A 57 4.19 -5.33 4.35
N THR A 58 3.11 -5.87 4.95
CA THR A 58 2.72 -5.57 6.33
C THR A 58 3.77 -6.03 7.32
N SER A 59 4.26 -7.27 7.17
CA SER A 59 5.29 -7.82 8.05
C SER A 59 6.58 -7.02 8.00
N LEU A 60 7.04 -6.68 6.79
CA LEU A 60 8.23 -5.86 6.60
C LEU A 60 8.03 -4.43 7.10
N SER A 61 6.86 -3.83 6.92
CA SER A 61 6.57 -2.49 7.44
C SER A 61 6.55 -2.46 8.97
N CYS A 62 5.93 -3.45 9.60
CA CYS A 62 5.97 -3.59 11.06
C CYS A 62 7.38 -3.88 11.56
N TYR A 63 8.11 -4.80 10.92
CA TYR A 63 9.48 -5.15 11.26
C TYR A 63 10.47 -4.00 11.05
N SER A 64 10.27 -3.18 10.03
CA SER A 64 11.10 -2.02 9.71
C SER A 64 11.20 -1.05 10.88
N ARG A 65 10.18 -1.02 11.75
CA ARG A 65 10.19 -0.17 12.94
C ARG A 65 11.09 -0.71 14.06
N PHE A 66 11.34 -2.02 14.09
CA PHE A 66 12.34 -2.64 14.93
C PHE A 66 13.75 -2.45 14.33
N LEU A 67 13.90 -2.47 12.99
CA LEU A 67 15.18 -2.25 12.30
C LEU A 67 15.63 -0.78 12.19
N GLU A 68 14.70 0.19 12.22
CA GLU A 68 15.04 1.62 12.18
C GLU A 68 15.88 2.05 13.38
N LEU A 69 15.97 1.20 14.42
CA LEU A 69 16.87 1.33 15.57
C LEU A 69 18.31 0.85 15.27
N GLU A 70 18.50 -0.04 14.30
CA GLU A 70 19.81 -0.64 13.96
C GLU A 70 20.41 -0.03 12.68
N CYS A 71 19.61 0.23 11.62
CA CYS A 71 20.08 0.82 10.35
C CYS A 71 18.98 1.61 9.59
N PRO A 72 19.05 2.96 9.55
CA PRO A 72 17.97 3.81 9.02
C PRO A 72 17.84 3.85 7.49
N SER A 73 18.84 3.41 6.72
CA SER A 73 18.80 3.44 5.24
C SER A 73 18.11 2.22 4.61
N THR A 74 18.28 1.04 5.22
CA THR A 74 17.76 -0.25 4.70
C THR A 74 16.24 -0.36 4.81
N SER A 75 15.66 0.19 5.88
CA SER A 75 14.21 0.26 6.12
C SER A 75 13.48 1.04 5.00
N LYS A 76 14.09 2.11 4.49
CA LYS A 76 13.50 2.97 3.45
C LYS A 76 13.44 2.27 2.09
N ILE A 77 14.48 1.54 1.72
CA ILE A 77 14.58 0.83 0.43
C ILE A 77 13.57 -0.33 0.37
N LEU A 78 13.43 -1.07 1.47
CA LEU A 78 12.52 -2.21 1.57
C LEU A 78 11.04 -1.82 1.39
N ARG A 79 10.65 -0.64 1.88
CA ARG A 79 9.29 -0.11 1.70
C ARG A 79 9.00 0.35 0.27
N THR A 80 10.00 0.86 -0.46
CA THR A 80 9.80 1.35 -1.84
C THR A 80 9.76 0.24 -2.88
N THR A 81 10.46 -0.88 -2.66
CA THR A 81 10.50 -2.00 -3.63
C THR A 81 9.29 -2.92 -3.53
N ALA A 82 8.67 -3.04 -2.36
CA ALA A 82 7.52 -3.93 -2.12
C ALA A 82 6.23 -3.53 -2.88
N PHE A 83 6.17 -2.32 -3.45
CA PHE A 83 5.03 -1.82 -4.21
C PHE A 83 5.24 -1.79 -5.74
N LEU A 84 6.44 -2.10 -6.23
CA LEU A 84 6.75 -2.02 -7.67
C LEU A 84 6.48 -3.36 -8.37
N TRP A 85 5.21 -3.67 -8.60
CA TRP A 85 4.83 -4.60 -9.67
C TRP A 85 4.15 -3.81 -10.80
N VAL A 86 4.95 -3.12 -11.61
CA VAL A 86 4.46 -2.36 -12.76
C VAL A 86 4.42 -3.28 -13.97
N ARG A 87 3.21 -3.51 -14.48
CA ARG A 87 2.92 -4.25 -15.72
C ARG A 87 3.50 -3.53 -16.94
N HIS A 88 4.21 -4.26 -17.80
CA HIS A 88 4.49 -3.85 -19.18
C HIS A 88 3.17 -3.85 -20.00
N PRO A 89 2.78 -2.75 -20.66
CA PRO A 89 1.66 -2.77 -21.60
C PRO A 89 2.07 -3.62 -22.81
N GLY A 90 1.38 -4.75 -23.00
CA GLY A 90 1.53 -5.57 -24.19
C GLY A 90 0.92 -4.87 -25.41
N HIS A 91 1.65 -4.93 -26.52
CA HIS A 91 1.50 -4.21 -27.78
C HIS A 91 0.19 -4.38 -28.59
N ASP A 92 -0.91 -4.89 -28.01
CA ASP A 92 -2.12 -5.27 -28.76
C ASP A 92 -3.44 -4.65 -28.26
N CYS A 93 -3.40 -3.62 -27.42
CA CYS A 93 -4.63 -3.01 -26.91
C CYS A 93 -5.14 -1.91 -27.86
N ALA A 94 -6.34 -2.10 -28.42
CA ALA A 94 -7.10 -1.00 -29.00
C ALA A 94 -7.18 0.14 -27.97
N TRP A 95 -6.79 1.34 -28.37
CA TRP A 95 -6.87 2.53 -27.53
C TRP A 95 -8.33 2.70 -27.10
N ASN A 96 -8.61 2.48 -25.83
CA ASN A 96 -9.90 2.75 -25.22
C ASN A 96 -9.78 3.96 -24.28
N ASP A 97 -10.89 4.64 -24.01
CA ASP A 97 -10.91 5.84 -23.16
C ASP A 97 -10.31 5.59 -21.76
N SER A 98 -10.38 4.34 -21.26
CA SER A 98 -9.77 3.91 -19.99
C SER A 98 -8.24 4.03 -19.95
N VAL A 99 -7.55 4.00 -21.11
CA VAL A 99 -6.09 4.03 -21.20
C VAL A 99 -5.52 5.34 -20.64
N ALA A 100 -6.18 6.46 -20.94
CA ALA A 100 -5.79 7.77 -20.40
C ALA A 100 -5.86 7.78 -18.86
N GLY A 101 -6.92 7.19 -18.29
CA GLY A 101 -7.06 7.03 -16.84
C GLY A 101 -5.92 6.23 -16.21
N TYR A 102 -5.46 5.15 -16.86
CA TYR A 102 -4.30 4.39 -16.39
C TYR A 102 -2.99 5.17 -16.46
N PHE A 103 -2.80 6.03 -17.47
CA PHE A 103 -1.64 6.93 -17.52
C PHE A 103 -1.67 7.97 -16.40
N TYR A 104 -2.82 8.59 -16.12
CA TYR A 104 -2.96 9.49 -14.98
C TYR A 104 -2.70 8.78 -13.66
N HIS A 105 -3.25 7.58 -13.46
CA HIS A 105 -2.96 6.76 -12.28
C HIS A 105 -1.46 6.51 -12.13
N LEU A 106 -0.76 6.08 -13.19
CA LEU A 106 0.69 5.83 -13.14
C LEU A 106 1.48 7.10 -12.83
N PHE A 107 1.10 8.23 -13.44
CA PHE A 107 1.71 9.53 -13.17
C PHE A 107 1.57 9.91 -11.70
N PHE A 108 0.36 9.86 -11.15
CA PHE A 108 0.12 10.19 -9.74
C PHE A 108 0.76 9.18 -8.77
N ALA A 109 0.83 7.89 -9.12
CA ALA A 109 1.55 6.89 -8.34
C ALA A 109 3.06 7.17 -8.30
N ALA A 110 3.66 7.51 -9.45
CA ALA A 110 5.06 7.91 -9.54
C ALA A 110 5.34 9.19 -8.73
N LEU A 111 4.44 10.19 -8.84
CA LEU A 111 4.53 11.44 -8.08
C LEU A 111 4.41 11.20 -6.57
N THR A 112 3.50 10.31 -6.17
CA THR A 112 3.33 9.87 -4.77
C THR A 112 4.64 9.28 -4.23
N GLY A 113 5.24 8.33 -4.95
CA GLY A 113 6.54 7.75 -4.58
C GLY A 113 7.67 8.78 -4.55
N PHE A 114 7.71 9.69 -5.51
CA PHE A 114 8.70 10.77 -5.59
C PHE A 114 8.61 11.72 -4.39
N LEU A 115 7.41 12.21 -4.05
CA LEU A 115 7.19 13.11 -2.91
C LEU A 115 7.58 12.43 -1.59
N PHE A 116 7.20 11.16 -1.42
CA PHE A 116 7.56 10.37 -0.24
C PHE A 116 9.07 10.20 -0.07
N ALA A 117 9.80 9.92 -1.15
CA ALA A 117 11.23 9.66 -1.10
C ALA A 117 12.09 10.94 -1.02
N SER A 118 11.66 12.01 -1.69
CA SER A 118 12.47 13.24 -1.86
C SER A 118 12.30 14.25 -0.72
N HIS A 119 11.16 14.22 -0.02
CA HIS A 119 10.76 15.22 0.99
C HIS A 119 10.70 16.65 0.42
N LEU A 120 10.25 16.78 -0.82
CA LEU A 120 10.03 18.07 -1.48
C LEU A 120 8.56 18.51 -1.32
N PRO A 121 8.30 19.82 -1.11
CA PRO A 121 9.23 20.95 -1.23
C PRO A 121 9.92 21.39 0.08
N GLU A 122 9.56 20.83 1.24
CA GLU A 122 10.05 21.30 2.56
C GLU A 122 11.58 21.21 2.70
N ARG A 123 12.22 20.28 1.99
CA ARG A 123 13.68 20.17 1.95
C ARG A 123 14.36 21.35 1.25
N LEU A 124 13.67 22.05 0.33
CA LEU A 124 14.20 23.22 -0.38
C LEU A 124 13.95 24.52 0.37
N ALA A 125 12.88 24.60 1.16
CA ALA A 125 12.58 25.78 1.97
C ALA A 125 12.10 25.38 3.38
N PRO A 126 13.04 25.04 4.28
CA PRO A 126 12.72 24.71 5.66
C PRO A 126 11.97 25.86 6.36
N GLY A 127 10.92 25.54 7.13
CA GLY A 127 10.10 26.53 7.84
C GLY A 127 8.98 27.17 7.01
N ARG A 128 8.91 26.91 5.69
CA ARG A 128 7.85 27.47 4.81
C ARG A 128 6.65 26.56 4.64
N PHE A 129 6.85 25.25 4.78
CA PHE A 129 5.84 24.23 4.50
C PHE A 129 5.37 23.48 5.75
N ASP A 130 5.63 24.04 6.94
CA ASP A 130 5.42 23.34 8.22
C ASP A 130 3.94 22.98 8.47
N PHE A 131 3.00 23.77 7.96
CA PHE A 131 1.55 23.56 8.14
C PHE A 131 0.84 23.12 6.86
N ILE A 132 1.19 23.66 5.70
CA ILE A 132 0.52 23.42 4.43
C ILE A 132 1.56 23.16 3.34
N GLY A 133 1.32 22.15 2.51
CA GLY A 133 2.07 21.89 1.28
C GLY A 133 3.37 21.11 1.47
N HIS A 134 3.62 20.54 2.65
CA HIS A 134 4.75 19.61 2.81
C HIS A 134 4.50 18.30 2.06
N SER A 135 5.59 17.59 1.74
CA SER A 135 5.61 16.40 0.89
C SER A 135 4.59 15.34 1.31
N HIS A 136 4.41 15.12 2.61
CA HIS A 136 3.47 14.11 3.11
C HIS A 136 2.00 14.50 2.88
N GLN A 137 1.65 15.79 2.92
CA GLN A 137 0.31 16.23 2.50
C GLN A 137 0.11 16.06 1.01
N LEU A 138 1.09 16.48 0.21
CA LEU A 138 1.04 16.33 -1.24
C LEU A 138 1.01 14.85 -1.67
N PHE A 139 1.71 13.98 -0.94
CA PHE A 139 1.66 12.53 -1.07
C PHE A 139 0.23 12.00 -0.93
N HIS A 140 -0.50 12.39 0.12
CA HIS A 140 -1.89 11.97 0.31
C HIS A 140 -2.80 12.48 -0.80
N VAL A 141 -2.64 13.74 -1.23
CA VAL A 141 -3.41 14.31 -2.35
C VAL A 141 -3.15 13.53 -3.64
N CYS A 142 -1.88 13.25 -3.97
CA CYS A 142 -1.52 12.48 -5.16
C CYS A 142 -2.03 11.03 -5.08
N ALA A 143 -1.97 10.39 -3.92
CA ALA A 143 -2.50 9.05 -3.71
C ALA A 143 -4.01 8.98 -3.94
N VAL A 144 -4.77 9.96 -3.44
CA VAL A 144 -6.22 10.06 -3.66
C VAL A 144 -6.54 10.29 -5.14
N LEU A 145 -5.84 11.22 -5.80
CA LEU A 145 -6.03 11.48 -7.24
C LEU A 145 -5.67 10.24 -8.08
N GLY A 146 -4.56 9.57 -7.77
CA GLY A 146 -4.17 8.32 -8.42
C GLY A 146 -5.21 7.22 -8.26
N THR A 147 -5.79 7.07 -7.06
CA THR A 147 -6.90 6.14 -6.80
C THR A 147 -8.13 6.49 -7.62
N HIS A 148 -8.47 7.79 -7.72
CA HIS A 148 -9.63 8.26 -8.48
C HIS A 148 -9.52 7.88 -9.96
N PHE A 149 -8.39 8.20 -10.61
CA PHE A 149 -8.18 7.85 -12.01
C PHE A 149 -8.14 6.34 -12.25
N GLN A 150 -7.59 5.58 -11.30
CA GLN A 150 -7.61 4.13 -11.36
C GLN A 150 -9.05 3.59 -11.34
N LEU A 151 -9.88 4.11 -10.43
CA LEU A 151 -11.27 3.68 -10.29
C LEU A 151 -12.08 4.02 -11.54
N GLU A 152 -11.94 5.24 -12.07
CA GLU A 152 -12.61 5.64 -13.32
C GLU A 152 -12.21 4.74 -14.50
N ALA A 153 -10.91 4.43 -14.65
CA ALA A 153 -10.43 3.54 -15.71
C ALA A 153 -11.00 2.11 -15.55
N VAL A 154 -10.97 1.56 -14.34
CA VAL A 154 -11.55 0.24 -14.03
C VAL A 154 -13.06 0.21 -14.27
N LEU A 155 -13.78 1.27 -13.90
CA LEU A 155 -15.22 1.39 -14.16
C LEU A 155 -15.52 1.47 -15.66
N GLY A 156 -14.68 2.19 -16.41
CA GLY A 156 -14.73 2.23 -17.88
C GLY A 156 -14.59 0.83 -18.48
N ASP A 157 -13.54 0.09 -18.09
CA ASP A 157 -13.31 -1.28 -18.55
C ASP A 157 -14.42 -2.24 -18.14
N MET A 158 -14.91 -2.15 -16.90
CA MET A 158 -16.05 -2.94 -16.41
C MET A 158 -17.31 -2.70 -17.25
N ARG A 159 -17.63 -1.43 -17.55
CA ARG A 159 -18.81 -1.07 -18.36
C ARG A 159 -18.67 -1.57 -19.79
N ALA A 160 -17.52 -1.31 -20.42
CA ALA A 160 -17.25 -1.72 -21.80
C ALA A 160 -17.25 -3.25 -21.98
N ARG A 161 -16.74 -3.99 -20.99
CA ARG A 161 -16.59 -5.45 -21.05
C ARG A 161 -17.69 -6.22 -20.33
N ARG A 162 -18.74 -5.55 -19.83
CA ARG A 162 -19.76 -6.15 -18.94
C ARG A 162 -20.35 -7.44 -19.49
N ALA A 163 -20.86 -7.41 -20.73
CA ALA A 163 -21.51 -8.56 -21.36
C ALA A 163 -20.53 -9.74 -21.50
N TRP A 164 -19.32 -9.47 -21.97
CA TRP A 164 -18.26 -10.47 -22.17
C TRP A 164 -17.81 -11.11 -20.84
N LEU A 165 -17.63 -10.29 -19.80
CA LEU A 165 -17.23 -10.76 -18.47
C LEU A 165 -18.34 -11.57 -17.82
N SER A 166 -19.60 -11.13 -17.92
CA SER A 166 -20.74 -11.87 -17.34
C SER A 166 -20.92 -13.25 -17.96
N ALA A 167 -20.63 -13.42 -19.26
CA ALA A 167 -20.71 -14.70 -19.93
C ALA A 167 -19.60 -15.69 -19.52
N ARG A 168 -18.52 -15.21 -18.89
CA ARG A 168 -17.31 -15.97 -18.56
C ARG A 168 -16.98 -15.99 -17.07
N ALA A 169 -17.82 -15.36 -16.25
CA ALA A 169 -17.64 -15.29 -14.81
C ALA A 169 -17.89 -16.67 -14.18
N PRO A 170 -16.98 -17.18 -13.34
CA PRO A 170 -17.24 -18.41 -12.61
C PRO A 170 -18.37 -18.22 -11.59
N ALA A 171 -19.21 -19.24 -11.41
CA ALA A 171 -20.39 -19.18 -10.54
C ALA A 171 -20.07 -18.76 -9.08
N ALA A 172 -18.86 -19.07 -8.59
CA ALA A 172 -18.40 -18.75 -7.25
C ALA A 172 -17.46 -17.51 -7.17
N ALA A 173 -17.39 -16.67 -8.22
CA ALA A 173 -16.44 -15.55 -8.29
C ALA A 173 -16.55 -14.56 -7.12
N ALA A 174 -17.79 -14.20 -6.75
CA ALA A 174 -18.05 -13.26 -5.66
C ALA A 174 -17.65 -13.86 -4.30
N ALA A 175 -18.12 -15.08 -4.01
CA ALA A 175 -17.80 -15.77 -2.77
C ALA A 175 -16.28 -15.96 -2.57
N HIS A 176 -15.57 -16.36 -3.63
CA HIS A 176 -14.12 -16.49 -3.60
C HIS A 176 -13.43 -15.14 -3.33
N THR A 177 -13.86 -14.07 -4.00
CA THR A 177 -13.32 -12.71 -3.77
C THR A 177 -13.49 -12.27 -2.32
N PHE A 178 -14.71 -12.38 -1.76
CA PHE A 178 -14.97 -12.00 -0.38
C PHE A 178 -14.25 -12.89 0.63
N ALA A 179 -14.13 -14.19 0.36
CA ALA A 179 -13.38 -15.12 1.21
C ALA A 179 -11.89 -14.75 1.26
N VAL A 180 -11.25 -14.50 0.11
CA VAL A 180 -9.84 -14.12 0.06
C VAL A 180 -9.62 -12.73 0.68
N LEU A 181 -10.50 -11.77 0.42
CA LEU A 181 -10.42 -10.44 1.03
C LEU A 181 -10.57 -10.51 2.56
N GLY A 182 -11.54 -11.28 3.05
CA GLY A 182 -11.75 -11.50 4.49
C GLY A 182 -10.54 -12.18 5.14
N ALA A 183 -10.01 -13.24 4.52
CA ALA A 183 -8.81 -13.92 5.00
C ALA A 183 -7.58 -13.01 5.00
N ALA A 184 -7.40 -12.18 3.95
CA ALA A 184 -6.32 -11.22 3.87
C ALA A 184 -6.43 -10.12 4.93
N LEU A 185 -7.64 -9.59 5.17
CA LEU A 185 -7.90 -8.60 6.21
C LEU A 185 -7.57 -9.18 7.60
N LEU A 186 -8.14 -10.36 7.92
CA LEU A 186 -7.92 -11.03 9.20
C LEU A 186 -6.43 -11.38 9.40
N GLY A 187 -5.77 -11.87 8.36
CA GLY A 187 -4.34 -12.18 8.41
C GLY A 187 -3.47 -10.95 8.66
N ASN A 188 -3.75 -9.84 7.98
CA ASN A 188 -3.01 -8.58 8.20
C ASN A 188 -3.28 -8.00 9.60
N LEU A 189 -4.53 -8.05 10.08
CA LEU A 189 -4.87 -7.64 11.45
C LEU A 189 -4.18 -8.52 12.50
N ALA A 190 -4.12 -9.84 12.27
CA ALA A 190 -3.39 -10.76 13.14
C ALA A 190 -1.90 -10.45 13.17
N LEU A 191 -1.27 -10.19 12.01
CA LEU A 191 0.13 -9.76 11.94
C LEU A 191 0.37 -8.46 12.73
N ILE A 192 -0.48 -7.44 12.52
CA ILE A 192 -0.39 -6.17 13.26
C ILE A 192 -0.55 -6.42 14.76
N GLY A 193 -1.51 -7.24 15.18
CA GLY A 193 -1.73 -7.61 16.57
C GLY A 193 -0.54 -8.34 17.20
N LEU A 194 0.09 -9.26 16.46
CA LEU A 194 1.31 -9.95 16.89
C LEU A 194 2.48 -8.98 17.09
N PHE A 195 2.72 -8.09 16.13
CA PHE A 195 3.77 -7.07 16.25
C PHE A 195 3.49 -6.05 17.36
N ALA A 196 2.22 -5.65 17.55
CA ALA A 196 1.82 -4.79 18.66
C ALA A 196 2.02 -5.49 20.02
N ALA A 197 1.67 -6.77 20.14
CA ALA A 197 1.90 -7.54 21.35
C ALA A 197 3.40 -7.75 21.63
N ALA A 198 4.19 -8.03 20.59
CA ALA A 198 5.65 -8.12 20.70
C ALA A 198 6.26 -6.79 21.17
N LEU A 199 5.75 -5.67 20.65
CA LEU A 199 6.15 -4.33 21.07
C LEU A 199 5.82 -4.08 22.55
N VAL A 200 4.70 -4.58 23.08
CA VAL A 200 4.38 -4.40 24.52
C VAL A 200 5.25 -5.28 25.42
N ARG A 201 5.65 -6.47 24.95
CA ARG A 201 6.35 -7.48 25.76
C ARG A 201 7.87 -7.39 25.73
N ALA A 202 8.46 -6.70 24.76
CA ALA A 202 9.92 -6.65 24.61
C ALA A 202 10.58 -5.73 25.66
N PRO A 203 11.65 -6.15 26.36
CA PRO A 203 12.44 -5.27 27.24
C PRO A 203 13.02 -4.06 26.50
N SER A 204 13.36 -4.20 25.22
CA SER A 204 13.82 -3.11 24.36
C SER A 204 12.72 -2.09 24.06
N ALA A 205 11.44 -2.43 24.25
CA ALA A 205 10.35 -1.52 24.00
C ALA A 205 10.23 -0.40 25.03
N SER A 206 10.74 -0.59 26.25
CA SER A 206 10.86 0.50 27.22
C SER A 206 11.84 1.56 26.71
N LEU A 207 12.95 1.17 26.07
CA LEU A 207 13.88 2.09 25.38
C LEU A 207 13.27 2.72 24.12
N ILE A 208 12.46 1.98 23.35
CA ILE A 208 11.72 2.51 22.19
C ILE A 208 10.67 3.56 22.61
N LEU A 209 9.96 3.29 23.73
CA LEU A 209 9.03 4.24 24.32
C LEU A 209 9.75 5.44 24.97
N GLN A 210 10.91 5.23 25.60
CA GLN A 210 11.68 6.29 26.29
C GLN A 210 12.47 7.19 25.33
N SER A 211 13.03 6.67 24.25
CA SER A 211 13.75 7.46 23.22
C SER A 211 12.83 8.39 22.42
N SER A 212 11.52 8.20 22.51
CA SER A 212 10.51 9.05 21.89
C SER A 212 9.84 10.04 22.85
N LEU A 213 10.35 10.14 24.10
CA LEU A 213 10.02 11.21 25.04
C LEU A 213 10.94 12.44 24.79
N PRO A 214 10.43 13.67 24.99
CA PRO A 214 11.27 14.88 24.99
C PRO A 214 12.44 14.73 25.97
N GLU A 215 13.59 15.29 25.65
CA GLU A 215 14.83 15.15 26.44
C GLU A 215 14.68 15.54 27.93
N ALA A 216 13.72 16.41 28.24
CA ALA A 216 13.37 16.82 29.60
C ALA A 216 12.70 15.73 30.46
N GLU A 217 12.11 14.69 29.85
CA GLU A 217 11.40 13.60 30.54
C GLU A 217 12.20 12.29 30.60
N ARG A 218 13.43 12.26 30.05
CA ARG A 218 14.31 11.10 30.21
C ARG A 218 14.76 10.99 31.67
N PRO A 219 14.72 9.80 32.29
CA PRO A 219 15.33 9.60 33.60
C PRO A 219 16.81 9.99 33.48
N LYS A 220 17.27 10.93 34.31
CA LYS A 220 18.70 11.19 34.43
C LYS A 220 19.31 9.97 35.10
N ASP A 221 20.09 9.21 34.34
CA ASP A 221 20.93 8.17 34.90
C ASP A 221 21.78 8.79 36.03
N LYS A 222 21.67 8.19 37.22
CA LYS A 222 22.48 8.53 38.39
C LYS A 222 23.79 7.75 38.35
#